data_AF-A0A2U1CL37-F1
#
_entry.id   AF-A0A2U1CL37-F1
#
_cell.length_a   1.000
_cell.length_b   1.000
_cell.length_c   1.000
_cell.angle_alpha   90.00
_cell.angle_beta   90.00
_cell.angle_gamma   90.00
#
_symmetry.space_group_name_H-M   'P 1'
#
loop_
_entity.id
_entity.type
_entity.pdbx_description
1 polymer ?
#
loop_
_entity_poly.entity_id
_entity_poly.type
_entity_poly.pdbx_seq_one_letter_code
_entity_poly.pdbx_strand_id
1 'polypeptide(L)'
;MTRTQVSAIAIALGTLLAGQAMAADNGPTTRAQVKAELAEAVRTGNILHHSGQRMNEVYSAAYSSEQNVASKSREQVKQELADAVRTGDIAHYSGQHMNEIYVQG
;
A
#
# COMPACT_ATOMS: atom_id res chain seq x y z
N MET A 1 18.52 63.15 26.89
CA MET A 1 18.72 62.73 25.48
C MET A 1 18.34 61.27 25.36
N THR A 2 17.21 61.01 24.71
CA THR A 2 16.68 59.68 24.36
C THR A 2 17.36 59.16 23.09
N ARG A 3 17.68 57.87 22.99
CA ARG A 3 18.13 57.22 21.74
C ARG A 3 17.24 56.03 21.42
N THR A 4 16.33 56.25 20.49
CA THR A 4 15.49 55.27 19.80
C THR A 4 16.20 54.91 18.50
N GLN A 5 16.48 53.63 18.21
CA GLN A 5 16.36 53.03 16.87
C GLN A 5 16.12 51.52 16.98
N VAL A 6 15.11 51.08 16.25
CA VAL A 6 14.51 49.74 16.14
C VAL A 6 14.95 49.15 14.79
N SER A 7 15.33 47.88 14.73
CA SER A 7 15.25 46.99 13.53
C SER A 7 15.75 45.59 13.92
N ALA A 8 14.93 44.56 14.12
CA ALA A 8 14.06 43.86 13.16
C ALA A 8 14.85 43.21 11.99
N ILE A 9 15.46 42.05 12.25
CA ILE A 9 15.78 41.10 11.17
C ILE A 9 14.51 40.30 10.90
N ALA A 10 13.89 40.64 9.80
CA ALA A 10 12.78 39.93 9.20
C ALA A 10 13.28 38.76 8.34
N ILE A 11 12.30 37.91 8.01
CA ILE A 11 12.20 37.02 6.84
C ILE A 11 12.33 35.51 7.15
N ALA A 12 11.13 34.98 7.37
CA ALA A 12 10.62 33.64 7.13
C ALA A 12 11.39 32.76 6.12
N LEU A 13 11.76 31.57 6.57
CA LEU A 13 11.76 30.35 5.76
C LEU A 13 10.58 29.53 6.30
N GLY A 14 9.55 29.17 5.56
CA GLY A 14 9.49 28.72 4.18
C GLY A 14 8.38 27.69 4.24
N THR A 15 7.25 28.01 3.63
CA THR A 15 6.00 27.24 3.60
C THR A 15 6.24 25.74 3.43
N LEU A 16 6.02 24.93 4.48
CA LEU A 16 5.77 23.51 4.28
C LEU A 16 4.31 23.38 3.88
N LEU A 17 4.16 23.01 2.63
CA LEU A 17 2.94 22.94 1.87
C LEU A 17 1.87 22.13 2.62
N ALA A 18 0.75 22.81 2.86
CA ALA A 18 -0.60 22.29 2.74
C ALA A 18 -0.90 20.94 3.40
N GLY A 19 -1.35 20.99 4.65
CA GLY A 19 -2.38 20.06 5.12
C GLY A 19 -3.66 20.34 4.34
N GLN A 20 -3.77 19.75 3.14
CA GLN A 20 -4.96 19.89 2.31
C GLN A 20 -6.13 19.26 3.05
N ALA A 21 -7.14 20.09 3.31
CA ALA A 21 -8.38 19.71 3.95
C ALA A 21 -8.99 18.48 3.26
N MET A 22 -9.34 17.46 4.05
CA MET A 22 -10.28 16.43 3.60
C MET A 22 -11.68 17.05 3.57
N ALA A 23 -11.94 17.87 2.55
CA ALA A 23 -13.28 18.27 2.19
C ALA A 23 -13.85 17.17 1.29
N ALA A 24 -15.08 16.71 1.57
CA ALA A 24 -15.83 15.87 0.65
C ALA A 24 -15.91 16.61 -0.69
N ASP A 25 -15.12 16.12 -1.65
CA ASP A 25 -14.85 16.77 -2.92
C ASP A 25 -16.07 16.61 -3.84
N ASN A 26 -16.92 17.63 -3.84
CA ASN A 26 -17.98 17.81 -4.83
C ASN A 26 -17.52 18.73 -5.98
N GLY A 27 -16.21 18.93 -6.16
CA GLY A 27 -15.61 19.66 -7.27
C GLY A 27 -15.45 18.79 -8.53
N PRO A 28 -15.03 19.38 -9.67
CA PRO A 28 -14.77 18.62 -10.89
C PRO A 28 -13.65 17.59 -10.64
N THR A 29 -13.99 16.30 -10.64
CA THR A 29 -13.02 15.24 -10.37
C THR A 29 -11.91 15.23 -11.42
N THR A 30 -10.66 15.20 -10.96
CA THR A 30 -9.52 15.15 -11.88
C THR A 30 -9.32 13.72 -12.38
N ARG A 31 -8.74 13.53 -13.58
CA ARG A 31 -8.42 12.17 -14.07
C ARG A 31 -7.50 11.40 -13.12
N ALA A 32 -6.62 12.10 -12.43
CA ALA A 32 -5.73 11.50 -11.43
C ALA A 32 -6.52 10.94 -10.24
N GLN A 33 -7.50 11.71 -9.77
CA GLN A 33 -8.38 11.32 -8.67
C GLN A 33 -9.30 10.16 -9.04
N VAL A 34 -9.90 10.19 -10.23
CA VAL A 34 -10.72 9.07 -10.73
C VAL A 34 -9.89 7.77 -10.81
N LYS A 35 -8.61 7.86 -11.22
CA LYS A 35 -7.71 6.69 -11.23
C LYS A 35 -7.38 6.20 -9.82
N ALA A 36 -7.16 7.11 -8.87
CA ALA A 36 -6.89 6.76 -7.49
C ALA A 36 -8.11 6.07 -6.85
N GLU A 37 -9.30 6.61 -7.04
CA GLU A 37 -10.55 6.03 -6.56
C GLU A 37 -10.83 4.66 -7.20
N LEU A 38 -10.60 4.51 -8.51
CA LEU A 38 -10.74 3.21 -9.17
C LEU A 38 -9.75 2.19 -8.62
N ALA A 39 -8.49 2.58 -8.41
CA ALA A 39 -7.48 1.69 -7.82
C ALA A 39 -7.88 1.27 -6.40
N GLU A 40 -8.48 2.16 -5.62
CA GLU A 40 -9.00 1.86 -4.30
C GLU A 40 -10.22 0.92 -4.35
N ALA A 41 -11.18 1.16 -5.25
CA ALA A 41 -12.34 0.29 -5.45
C ALA A 41 -11.91 -1.12 -5.86
N VAL A 42 -10.91 -1.25 -6.75
CA VAL A 42 -10.33 -2.53 -7.14
C VAL A 42 -9.62 -3.18 -5.96
N ARG A 43 -8.80 -2.45 -5.21
CA ARG A 43 -8.08 -2.96 -4.03
C ARG A 43 -9.01 -3.49 -2.95
N THR A 44 -10.12 -2.80 -2.71
CA THR A 44 -11.09 -3.15 -1.66
C THR A 44 -12.18 -4.11 -2.13
N GLY A 45 -12.20 -4.44 -3.42
CA GLY A 45 -13.25 -5.26 -4.01
C GLY A 45 -14.62 -4.58 -4.04
N ASN A 46 -14.67 -3.25 -3.90
CA ASN A 46 -15.86 -2.43 -4.06
C ASN A 46 -16.21 -2.21 -5.54
N ILE A 47 -16.14 -3.29 -6.33
CA ILE A 47 -16.49 -3.35 -7.73
C ILE A 47 -17.62 -4.36 -7.91
N LEU A 48 -18.53 -4.08 -8.84
CA LEU A 48 -19.67 -4.96 -9.09
C LEU A 48 -19.21 -6.23 -9.81
N HIS A 49 -19.67 -7.37 -9.28
CA HIS A 49 -19.60 -8.67 -9.93
C HIS A 49 -20.79 -8.84 -10.89
N HIS A 50 -20.69 -9.80 -11.82
CA HIS A 50 -21.77 -10.07 -12.77
C HIS A 50 -23.10 -10.48 -12.10
N SER A 51 -23.04 -10.98 -10.85
CA SER A 51 -24.21 -11.33 -10.05
C SER A 51 -24.91 -10.11 -9.42
N GLY A 52 -24.38 -8.90 -9.59
CA GLY A 52 -24.88 -7.68 -8.95
C GLY A 52 -24.41 -7.47 -7.50
N GLN A 53 -23.69 -8.42 -6.94
CA GLN A 53 -23.01 -8.30 -5.64
C GLN A 53 -21.63 -7.66 -5.79
N ARG A 54 -21.03 -7.19 -4.70
CA ARG A 54 -19.66 -6.68 -4.75
C ARG A 54 -18.64 -7.82 -4.76
N MET A 55 -17.48 -7.61 -5.38
CA MET A 55 -16.46 -8.64 -5.48
C MET A 55 -15.90 -9.05 -4.12
N ASN A 56 -15.84 -8.15 -3.15
CA ASN A 56 -15.46 -8.47 -1.77
C ASN A 56 -16.50 -9.31 -1.02
N GLU A 57 -17.77 -9.28 -1.44
CA GLU A 57 -18.82 -10.13 -0.88
C GLU A 57 -18.74 -11.56 -1.44
N VAL A 58 -18.47 -11.68 -2.75
CA VAL A 58 -18.36 -12.98 -3.44
C VAL A 58 -17.02 -13.67 -3.14
N TYR A 59 -15.93 -12.90 -3.06
CA TYR A 59 -14.56 -13.39 -2.88
C TYR A 59 -13.89 -12.76 -1.65
N SER A 60 -14.53 -12.86 -0.49
CA SER A 60 -14.05 -12.27 0.78
C SER A 60 -12.58 -12.63 1.11
N ALA A 61 -12.17 -13.87 0.86
CA ALA A 61 -10.78 -14.30 1.08
C ALA A 61 -9.76 -13.55 0.20
N ALA A 62 -10.14 -13.11 -1.00
CA ALA A 62 -9.26 -12.37 -1.91
C ALA A 62 -9.16 -10.88 -1.58
N TYR A 63 -10.13 -10.33 -0.83
CA TYR A 63 -10.23 -8.90 -0.49
C TYR A 63 -10.07 -8.62 1.01
N SER A 64 -9.59 -9.60 1.78
CA SER A 64 -9.34 -9.43 3.21
C SER A 64 -8.35 -8.30 3.44
N SER A 65 -8.73 -7.35 4.30
CA SER A 65 -8.03 -6.08 4.54
C SER A 65 -6.64 -6.21 5.17
N GLU A 66 -6.17 -7.44 5.42
CA GLU A 66 -4.87 -7.74 6.04
C GLU A 66 -3.70 -7.70 5.06
N GLN A 67 -3.91 -7.39 3.78
CA GLN A 67 -2.79 -7.14 2.85
C GLN A 67 -2.16 -5.75 3.07
N ASN A 68 -1.84 -5.42 4.33
CA ASN A 68 -0.83 -4.43 4.66
C ASN A 68 0.55 -5.12 4.72
N VAL A 69 0.82 -5.99 3.75
CA VAL A 69 2.17 -6.48 3.54
C VAL A 69 2.83 -5.42 2.68
N ALA A 70 3.81 -4.71 3.24
CA ALA A 70 4.64 -3.78 2.47
C ALA A 70 4.99 -4.45 1.13
N SER A 71 4.64 -3.80 0.02
CA SER A 71 4.79 -4.38 -1.30
C SER A 71 6.27 -4.68 -1.55
N LYS A 72 6.66 -5.95 -1.49
CA LYS A 72 8.05 -6.36 -1.70
C LYS A 72 8.46 -5.95 -3.12
N SER A 73 9.64 -5.36 -3.24
CA SER A 73 10.26 -5.14 -4.54
C SER A 73 10.43 -6.47 -5.27
N ARG A 74 10.38 -6.45 -6.60
CA ARG A 74 10.68 -7.65 -7.41
C ARG A 74 12.05 -8.23 -7.08
N GLU A 75 13.01 -7.40 -6.69
CA GLU A 75 14.34 -7.86 -6.28
C GLU A 75 14.31 -8.63 -4.97
N GLN A 76 13.55 -8.13 -3.98
CA GLN A 76 13.34 -8.82 -2.70
C GLN A 76 12.63 -10.15 -2.90
N VAL A 77 11.63 -10.21 -3.79
CA VAL A 77 10.94 -11.46 -4.12
C VAL A 77 11.89 -12.49 -4.75
N LYS A 78 12.79 -12.05 -5.64
CA LYS A 78 13.79 -12.96 -6.24
C LYS A 78 14.79 -13.48 -5.22
N GLN A 79 15.23 -12.63 -4.29
CA GLN A 79 16.15 -13.03 -3.22
C GLN A 79 15.48 -14.07 -2.31
N GLU A 80 14.25 -13.82 -1.87
CA GLU A 80 13.50 -14.76 -1.04
C GLU A 80 13.25 -16.09 -1.76
N LEU A 81 12.94 -16.06 -3.06
CA LEU A 81 12.78 -17.28 -3.85
C LEU A 81 14.10 -18.07 -3.96
N ALA A 82 15.22 -17.39 -4.20
CA ALA A 82 16.54 -18.03 -4.26
C ALA A 82 16.91 -18.66 -2.91
N ASP A 83 16.58 -17.98 -1.80
CA ASP A 83 16.79 -18.48 -0.45
C ASP A 83 15.91 -19.69 -0.16
N ALA A 84 14.63 -19.66 -0.50
CA ALA A 84 13.71 -20.79 -0.33
C ALA A 84 14.16 -22.03 -1.13
N VAL A 85 14.63 -21.84 -2.36
CA VAL A 85 15.20 -22.93 -3.17
C VAL A 85 16.46 -23.50 -2.52
N ARG A 86 17.34 -22.63 -2.00
CA ARG A 86 18.59 -23.03 -1.35
C ARG A 86 18.38 -23.78 -0.03
N THR A 87 17.41 -23.35 0.78
CA THR A 87 17.10 -23.96 2.07
C THR A 87 16.14 -25.14 1.95
N GLY A 88 15.56 -25.37 0.76
CA GLY A 88 14.51 -26.36 0.55
C GLY A 88 13.17 -25.97 1.21
N ASP A 89 12.99 -24.70 1.55
CA ASP A 89 11.74 -24.11 2.04
C ASP A 89 10.72 -23.94 0.89
N ILE A 90 10.50 -25.03 0.17
CA ILE A 90 9.61 -25.11 -0.99
C ILE A 90 8.44 -25.99 -0.60
N ALA A 91 7.22 -25.52 -0.83
CA ALA A 91 6.01 -26.28 -0.52
C ALA A 91 5.96 -27.60 -1.31
N HIS A 92 5.64 -28.70 -0.62
CA HIS A 92 5.38 -30.01 -1.21
C HIS A 92 3.87 -30.27 -1.33
N TYR A 93 3.48 -31.23 -2.18
CA TYR A 93 2.08 -31.62 -2.33
C TYR A 93 1.48 -32.23 -1.06
N SER A 94 2.30 -32.74 -0.13
CA SER A 94 1.85 -33.25 1.16
C SER A 94 1.44 -32.15 2.15
N GLY A 95 1.70 -30.88 1.82
CA GLY A 95 1.50 -29.74 2.72
C GLY A 95 2.69 -29.47 3.66
N GLN A 96 3.77 -30.24 3.55
CA GLN A 96 5.03 -30.01 4.27
C GLN A 96 6.05 -29.33 3.35
N HIS A 97 7.14 -28.78 3.91
CA HIS A 97 8.22 -28.20 3.10
C HIS A 97 9.24 -29.26 2.68
N MET A 98 9.90 -29.08 1.53
CA MET A 98 10.80 -30.09 0.97
C MET A 98 11.98 -30.43 1.90
N ASN A 99 12.52 -29.42 2.59
CA ASN A 99 13.55 -29.60 3.62
C ASN A 99 13.09 -30.43 4.82
N GLU A 100 11.80 -30.50 5.13
CA GLU A 100 11.26 -31.32 6.22
C GLU A 100 11.14 -32.80 5.84
N ILE A 101 10.92 -33.09 4.56
CA ILE A 101 10.72 -34.45 4.05
C ILE A 101 12.05 -35.16 3.80
N TYR A 102 13.07 -34.44 3.32
CA TYR A 102 14.40 -35.01 3.03
C TYR A 102 15.33 -35.12 4.25
N VAL A 103 14.90 -34.65 5.43
CA VAL A 103 15.64 -34.82 6.70
C VAL A 103 15.24 -36.11 7.44
N GLN A 104 14.13 -36.74 7.06
CA GLN A 104 13.53 -37.90 7.75
C GLN A 104 13.90 -39.27 7.13
N GLY A 105 14.95 -39.36 6.30
CA GLY A 105 15.45 -40.62 5.70
C GLY A 105 16.96 -40.72 5.78
#